data_AF-A0A1W9XED4-F1
#
_entry.id   AF-A0A1W9XED4-F1
#
_cell.length_a   1.000
_cell.length_b   1.000
_cell.length_c   1.000
_cell.angle_alpha   90.00
_cell.angle_beta   90.00
_cell.angle_gamma   90.00
#
_symmetry.space_group_name_H-M   'P 1'
#
loop_
_entity.id
_entity.type
_entity.pdbx_description
1 polymer ?
#
loop_
_entity_poly.entity_id
_entity_poly.type
_entity_poly.pdbx_seq_one_letter_code
_entity_poly.pdbx_strand_id
1 'polypeptide(L)'
;MNKMRNYPMIKHFFFGCLYLLLFFTATCCTSAPNSHGLDSHQNLPGKYPHTSLRKLNPDELRGLDSPSLKIMRNEIFARHGFIFRTGQMKRYFKSQAWYQRIPKNAKASSFLSETELYNVQLIKALESGKQTPVASISQNPKYPPGRYPQTSLEKLTDKELADLLRQELTMMLNEIYARHGYEFEEPRVKKYFEGQDWYRNIPFRLQDAERIYQKHLSDTERYNIQCITRFQNTLESLWRSAPSNSDRTSESPREYAKPPQQGQDDTPMGLRTLLRTYPEFLSNGLNNTLIWKDRSKMRFDDGKPKDFNTLLNSPDLEDQFKMVYPAGLDGYDVPPVKNFDPGRVRYEPFFKKMYGSTKKEVEKHLVQIRWMPNVVNKKVWMTSINGVDKKLRAISEELEKRKELHPFVNNPAGGYYWRKISGTNRLSAHSFGIAFDINTDVANYWKWDKPMRYKNRIPLELVEIFEKHGFIWGGKWYHYDTMHFEYRPELLPPK
;
A
#
# COMPACT_ATOMS: atom_id res chain seq x y z
N MET A 1 68.23 -25.16 24.00
CA MET A 1 69.30 -24.13 23.93
C MET A 1 68.75 -22.89 23.25
N ASN A 2 68.56 -21.81 24.04
CA ASN A 2 68.81 -20.37 23.78
C ASN A 2 68.93 -19.86 22.33
N LYS A 3 68.40 -18.71 21.88
CA LYS A 3 68.09 -17.37 22.47
C LYS A 3 67.11 -16.65 21.49
N MET A 4 66.04 -15.93 21.86
CA MET A 4 65.89 -14.62 22.54
C MET A 4 66.46 -13.37 21.82
N ARG A 5 65.57 -12.40 21.52
CA ARG A 5 65.66 -10.91 21.69
C ARG A 5 64.53 -10.19 20.93
N ASN A 6 64.13 -8.95 21.21
CA ASN A 6 63.54 -8.32 22.39
C ASN A 6 62.90 -6.97 21.94
N TYR A 7 61.81 -6.57 22.60
CA TYR A 7 61.04 -5.29 22.67
C TYR A 7 61.86 -3.97 22.77
N PRO A 8 61.30 -2.71 22.63
CA PRO A 8 60.22 -2.17 23.51
C PRO A 8 59.28 -1.03 23.04
N MET A 9 58.26 -0.81 23.89
CA MET A 9 57.41 0.38 24.08
C MET A 9 58.14 1.49 24.87
N ILE A 10 57.78 2.77 24.63
CA ILE A 10 58.04 3.90 25.55
C ILE A 10 56.79 4.79 25.68
N LYS A 11 56.62 5.32 26.89
CA LYS A 11 55.51 6.06 27.50
C LYS A 11 55.87 7.56 27.71
N HIS A 12 54.83 8.42 27.66
CA HIS A 12 54.57 9.64 28.46
C HIS A 12 55.26 10.99 28.13
N PHE A 13 54.44 12.05 28.06
CA PHE A 13 54.75 13.39 28.58
C PHE A 13 53.48 14.10 29.11
N PHE A 14 53.64 14.76 30.25
CA PHE A 14 52.67 15.52 31.08
C PHE A 14 52.78 17.03 30.82
N PHE A 15 51.68 17.79 30.98
CA PHE A 15 51.53 19.17 31.51
C PHE A 15 50.01 19.48 31.38
N GLY A 16 49.20 19.91 32.34
CA GLY A 16 49.43 20.59 33.62
C GLY A 16 48.94 22.04 33.54
N CYS A 17 47.68 22.34 33.91
CA CYS A 17 47.27 23.62 34.51
C CYS A 17 45.82 23.57 35.07
N LEU A 18 45.62 24.30 36.16
CA LEU A 18 44.68 24.09 37.26
C LEU A 18 44.00 25.43 37.64
N TYR A 19 42.82 25.35 38.29
CA TYR A 19 42.04 26.40 39.01
C TYR A 19 41.32 27.48 38.15
N LEU A 20 40.13 27.99 38.50
CA LEU A 20 39.61 28.35 39.82
C LEU A 20 38.05 28.34 39.85
N LEU A 21 37.48 27.79 40.92
CA LEU A 21 36.09 27.98 41.37
C LEU A 21 36.00 29.29 42.16
N LEU A 22 34.95 30.08 41.97
CA LEU A 22 34.46 31.01 43.00
C LEU A 22 32.92 31.04 43.02
N PHE A 23 32.41 30.75 44.22
CA PHE A 23 31.03 30.82 44.67
C PHE A 23 30.55 32.28 44.76
N PHE A 24 29.27 32.51 44.46
CA PHE A 24 28.46 33.48 45.19
C PHE A 24 27.11 32.84 45.52
N THR A 25 26.85 32.68 46.81
CA THR A 25 25.57 32.27 47.39
C THR A 25 24.77 33.50 47.78
N ALA A 26 23.48 33.52 47.44
CA ALA A 26 22.46 34.24 48.19
C ALA A 26 21.11 33.49 48.10
N THR A 27 20.75 32.84 49.20
CA THR A 27 19.44 32.31 49.62
C THR A 27 18.48 33.49 49.92
N CYS A 28 17.15 33.47 49.89
CA CYS A 28 16.12 32.43 49.78
C CYS A 28 14.75 33.08 49.48
N CYS A 29 13.79 32.25 49.05
CA CYS A 29 12.32 32.40 49.10
C CYS A 29 11.61 33.40 48.16
N THR A 30 10.90 32.88 47.15
CA THR A 30 9.42 32.72 47.14
C THR A 30 8.92 32.11 45.82
N SER A 31 8.04 31.11 45.92
CA SER A 31 7.07 30.59 44.92
C SER A 31 7.50 30.41 43.45
N ALA A 32 7.65 29.16 43.01
CA ALA A 32 7.43 28.80 41.61
C ALA A 32 5.93 28.89 41.28
N PRO A 33 5.56 29.51 40.14
CA PRO A 33 4.74 28.75 39.21
C PRO A 33 5.03 28.99 37.72
N ASN A 34 4.70 27.95 36.95
CA ASN A 34 4.37 27.95 35.52
C ASN A 34 5.51 28.05 34.50
N SER A 35 6.04 26.88 34.14
CA SER A 35 6.49 26.60 32.78
C SER A 35 5.30 26.68 31.81
N HIS A 36 5.10 27.82 31.18
CA HIS A 36 4.30 27.91 29.96
C HIS A 36 5.09 27.24 28.82
N GLY A 37 4.45 26.25 28.20
CA GLY A 37 4.94 25.62 26.97
C GLY A 37 5.06 26.65 25.85
N LEU A 38 6.17 26.60 25.14
CA LEU A 38 6.38 27.36 23.90
C LEU A 38 5.89 26.53 22.72
N ASP A 39 4.84 27.03 22.08
CA ASP A 39 4.37 26.68 20.73
C ASP A 39 5.53 26.67 19.73
N SER A 40 5.71 25.57 18.99
CA SER A 40 6.73 25.45 17.94
C SER A 40 6.22 25.76 16.53
N HIS A 41 5.10 26.48 16.39
CA HIS A 41 4.43 26.68 15.10
C HIS A 41 4.74 27.98 14.34
N GLN A 42 5.70 28.83 14.77
CA GLN A 42 6.06 30.04 14.01
C GLN A 42 7.57 30.32 14.01
N ASN A 43 8.27 29.98 12.92
CA ASN A 43 9.45 30.72 12.40
C ASN A 43 10.06 30.08 11.14
N LEU A 44 9.26 29.87 10.07
CA LEU A 44 9.86 29.61 8.74
C LEU A 44 10.40 30.92 8.17
N PRO A 45 11.63 30.96 7.64
CA PRO A 45 12.22 32.20 7.13
C PRO A 45 11.72 32.53 5.71
N GLY A 46 11.80 33.82 5.36
CA GLY A 46 11.36 34.36 4.07
C GLY A 46 10.16 35.30 4.21
N LYS A 47 9.80 35.97 3.12
CA LYS A 47 8.71 36.95 3.07
C LYS A 47 7.33 36.29 3.08
N TYR A 48 7.23 35.05 2.61
CA TYR A 48 5.97 34.31 2.48
C TYR A 48 6.06 32.91 3.09
N PRO A 49 6.23 32.78 4.42
CA PRO A 49 6.41 31.49 5.07
C PRO A 49 5.17 30.60 5.02
N HIS A 50 3.98 31.19 5.03
CA HIS A 50 2.70 30.49 4.98
C HIS A 50 2.53 29.63 3.71
N THR A 51 3.26 29.94 2.64
CA THR A 51 3.29 29.17 1.38
C THR A 51 3.89 27.77 1.55
N SER A 52 4.58 27.50 2.67
CA SER A 52 5.06 26.18 3.06
C SER A 52 4.26 25.56 4.22
N LEU A 53 3.37 26.33 4.86
CA LEU A 53 2.66 25.90 6.07
C LEU A 53 1.23 25.43 5.80
N ARG A 54 0.55 26.02 4.81
CA ARG A 54 -0.83 25.64 4.44
C ARG A 54 -1.09 25.82 2.95
N LYS A 55 -2.08 25.10 2.43
CA LYS A 55 -2.56 25.31 1.06
C LYS A 55 -3.16 26.72 0.94
N LEU A 56 -2.76 27.42 -0.12
CA LEU A 56 -3.21 28.78 -0.42
C LEU A 56 -4.56 28.74 -1.09
N ASN A 57 -5.43 29.67 -0.71
CA ASN A 57 -6.65 29.92 -1.44
C ASN A 57 -6.31 30.80 -2.66
N PRO A 58 -6.73 30.45 -3.90
CA PRO A 58 -6.54 31.29 -5.08
C PRO A 58 -6.96 32.75 -4.87
N ASP A 59 -7.95 32.98 -4.01
CA ASP A 59 -8.50 34.31 -3.72
C ASP A 59 -7.53 35.18 -2.91
N GLU A 60 -6.69 34.55 -2.09
CA GLU A 60 -5.61 35.22 -1.34
C GLU A 60 -4.49 35.72 -2.26
N LEU A 61 -4.43 35.20 -3.48
CA LEU A 61 -3.41 35.53 -4.48
C LEU A 61 -3.93 36.54 -5.52
N ARG A 62 -5.24 36.85 -5.52
CA ARG A 62 -5.82 37.87 -6.39
C ARG A 62 -5.30 39.25 -5.99
N GLY A 63 -4.69 39.95 -6.94
CA GLY A 63 -4.14 41.30 -6.74
C GLY A 63 -2.65 41.37 -6.40
N LEU A 64 -1.97 40.23 -6.24
CA LEU A 64 -0.51 40.21 -6.14
C LEU A 64 0.14 40.42 -7.51
N ASP A 65 1.21 41.21 -7.55
CA ASP A 65 1.96 41.47 -8.77
C ASP A 65 2.84 40.27 -9.18
N SER A 66 3.17 40.19 -10.48
CA SER A 66 4.00 39.10 -11.03
C SER A 66 5.36 38.93 -10.32
N PRO A 67 6.07 40.01 -9.92
CA PRO A 67 7.26 39.89 -9.08
C PRO A 67 7.02 39.22 -7.72
N SER A 68 5.95 39.56 -7.00
CA SER A 68 5.64 38.95 -5.69
C SER A 68 5.30 37.48 -5.81
N LEU A 69 4.51 37.09 -6.82
CA LEU A 69 4.20 35.68 -7.09
C LEU A 69 5.46 34.87 -7.38
N LYS A 70 6.40 35.43 -8.16
CA LYS A 70 7.72 34.81 -8.41
C LYS A 70 8.54 34.65 -7.14
N ILE A 71 8.51 35.62 -6.23
CA ILE A 71 9.22 35.49 -4.96
C ILE A 71 8.56 34.41 -4.08
N MET A 72 7.23 34.40 -3.98
CA MET A 72 6.47 33.38 -3.22
C MET A 72 6.81 31.96 -3.69
N ARG A 73 6.71 31.71 -5.00
CA ARG A 73 7.00 30.40 -5.58
C ARG A 73 8.44 29.98 -5.33
N ASN A 74 9.40 30.88 -5.54
CA ASN A 74 10.82 30.53 -5.46
C ASN A 74 11.33 30.47 -4.00
N GLU A 75 10.66 31.12 -3.04
CA GLU A 75 10.96 31.00 -1.60
C GLU A 75 10.76 29.57 -1.08
N ILE A 76 9.71 28.90 -1.55
CA ILE A 76 9.47 27.47 -1.29
C ILE A 76 10.70 26.65 -1.68
N PHE A 77 11.20 26.81 -2.91
CA PHE A 77 12.40 26.11 -3.37
C PHE A 77 13.67 26.55 -2.63
N ALA A 78 13.78 27.82 -2.25
CA ALA A 78 14.94 28.36 -1.54
C ALA A 78 15.08 27.78 -0.12
N ARG A 79 13.96 27.51 0.58
CA ARG A 79 13.97 26.86 1.91
C ARG A 79 14.52 25.43 1.85
N HIS A 80 14.35 24.75 0.72
CA HIS A 80 14.94 23.42 0.44
C HIS A 80 16.31 23.49 -0.25
N GLY A 81 16.93 24.68 -0.26
CA GLY A 81 18.29 24.90 -0.74
C GLY A 81 18.51 24.81 -2.26
N PHE A 82 17.45 25.02 -3.05
CA PHE A 82 17.53 25.07 -4.52
C PHE A 82 18.55 26.12 -5.00
N ILE A 83 19.40 25.76 -5.97
CA ILE A 83 20.48 26.64 -6.46
C ILE A 83 20.00 27.53 -7.63
N PHE A 84 19.84 28.83 -7.39
CA PHE A 84 19.54 29.82 -8.43
C PHE A 84 20.83 30.29 -9.15
N ARG A 85 20.96 29.97 -10.44
CA ARG A 85 22.24 30.12 -11.19
C ARG A 85 22.44 31.49 -11.85
N THR A 86 21.36 32.17 -12.24
CA THR A 86 21.37 33.47 -12.94
C THR A 86 20.15 34.33 -12.56
N GLY A 87 20.16 35.61 -12.96
CA GLY A 87 18.97 36.48 -12.90
C GLY A 87 18.62 37.08 -11.53
N GLN A 88 17.42 37.65 -11.45
CA GLN A 88 16.92 38.39 -10.28
C GLN A 88 16.79 37.51 -9.03
N MET A 89 16.35 36.25 -9.19
CA MET A 89 16.18 35.32 -8.06
C MET A 89 17.53 34.94 -7.40
N LYS A 90 18.60 34.81 -8.20
CA LYS A 90 19.95 34.61 -7.65
C LYS A 90 20.39 35.80 -6.79
N ARG A 91 20.18 37.04 -7.26
CA ARG A 91 20.55 38.24 -6.51
C ARG A 91 19.73 38.36 -5.22
N TYR A 92 18.41 38.16 -5.32
CA TYR A 92 17.47 38.22 -4.21
C TYR A 92 17.79 37.18 -3.12
N PHE A 93 17.94 35.89 -3.46
CA PHE A 93 18.21 34.86 -2.46
C PHE A 93 19.65 34.87 -1.93
N LYS A 94 20.62 35.35 -2.72
CA LYS A 94 22.00 35.54 -2.22
C LYS A 94 22.08 36.60 -1.12
N SER A 95 21.18 37.59 -1.10
CA SER A 95 21.13 38.60 -0.05
C SER A 95 20.29 38.19 1.17
N GLN A 96 19.64 37.02 1.16
CA GLN A 96 18.86 36.53 2.30
C GLN A 96 19.77 35.78 3.27
N ALA A 97 19.85 36.25 4.51
CA ALA A 97 20.71 35.64 5.54
C ALA A 97 20.36 34.17 5.86
N TRP A 98 19.12 33.76 5.62
CA TRP A 98 18.61 32.41 5.92
C TRP A 98 18.83 31.38 4.79
N TYR A 99 19.22 31.81 3.58
CA TYR A 99 19.29 30.92 2.43
C TYR A 99 20.62 30.14 2.36
N GLN A 100 20.55 28.80 2.44
CA GLN A 100 21.70 27.89 2.30
C GLN A 100 21.52 26.92 1.12
N ARG A 101 22.61 26.61 0.40
CA ARG A 101 22.57 25.77 -0.81
C ARG A 101 22.90 24.30 -0.50
N ILE A 102 22.13 23.34 -1.04
CA ILE A 102 22.43 21.90 -0.94
C ILE A 102 23.42 21.41 -2.03
N PRO A 103 24.10 20.26 -1.85
CA PRO A 103 25.03 19.70 -2.85
C PRO A 103 24.35 19.41 -4.20
N LYS A 104 25.09 19.55 -5.32
CA LYS A 104 24.55 19.50 -6.70
C LYS A 104 23.79 18.22 -7.08
N ASN A 105 23.98 17.12 -6.34
CA ASN A 105 23.44 15.80 -6.65
C ASN A 105 22.08 15.55 -5.99
N ALA A 106 21.64 16.44 -5.08
CA ALA A 106 20.35 16.39 -4.42
C ALA A 106 19.35 17.31 -5.15
N LYS A 107 18.15 16.79 -5.46
CA LYS A 107 17.09 17.58 -6.12
C LYS A 107 16.24 18.27 -5.05
N ALA A 108 16.31 19.60 -4.96
CA ALA A 108 15.51 20.36 -3.99
C ALA A 108 13.98 20.16 -4.16
N SER A 109 13.53 19.87 -5.39
CA SER A 109 12.13 19.53 -5.69
C SER A 109 11.66 18.23 -5.06
N SER A 110 12.59 17.34 -4.68
CA SER A 110 12.30 16.06 -4.04
C SER A 110 12.09 16.19 -2.52
N PHE A 111 12.28 17.38 -1.95
CA PHE A 111 12.05 17.67 -0.53
C PHE A 111 10.84 18.57 -0.29
N LEU A 112 10.14 18.99 -1.35
CA LEU A 112 8.92 19.78 -1.21
C LEU A 112 7.81 18.94 -0.58
N SER A 113 7.14 19.50 0.42
CA SER A 113 5.90 18.94 0.95
C SER A 113 4.74 19.08 -0.06
N GLU A 114 3.69 18.30 0.14
CA GLU A 114 2.47 18.35 -0.68
C GLU A 114 1.81 19.74 -0.70
N THR A 115 1.85 20.45 0.43
CA THR A 115 1.41 21.85 0.54
C THR A 115 2.23 22.77 -0.35
N GLU A 116 3.54 22.62 -0.32
CA GLU A 116 4.47 23.41 -1.13
C GLU A 116 4.31 23.13 -2.61
N LEU A 117 4.09 21.87 -3.00
CA LEU A 117 3.88 21.47 -4.38
C LEU A 117 2.56 22.05 -4.94
N TYR A 118 1.46 21.94 -4.20
CA TYR A 118 0.18 22.53 -4.55
C TYR A 118 0.28 24.06 -4.72
N ASN A 119 0.92 24.73 -3.76
CA ASN A 119 1.08 26.18 -3.79
C ASN A 119 1.97 26.65 -4.94
N VAL A 120 3.06 25.93 -5.23
CA VAL A 120 3.92 26.22 -6.40
C VAL A 120 3.11 26.14 -7.70
N GLN A 121 2.23 25.16 -7.85
CA GLN A 121 1.43 24.98 -9.06
C GLN A 121 0.37 26.07 -9.21
N LEU A 122 -0.32 26.40 -8.11
CA LEU A 122 -1.29 27.49 -8.08
C LEU A 122 -0.64 28.83 -8.43
N ILE A 123 0.51 29.14 -7.82
CA ILE A 123 1.23 30.39 -8.07
C ILE A 123 1.74 30.44 -9.52
N LYS A 124 2.27 29.33 -10.06
CA LYS A 124 2.70 29.23 -11.47
C LYS A 124 1.57 29.50 -12.45
N ALA A 125 0.37 29.01 -12.16
CA ALA A 125 -0.79 29.23 -13.02
C ALA A 125 -1.11 30.74 -13.09
N LEU A 126 -1.10 31.42 -11.94
CA LEU A 126 -1.35 32.87 -11.86
C LEU A 126 -0.24 33.70 -12.52
N GLU A 127 1.03 33.32 -12.35
CA GLU A 127 2.17 33.99 -13.02
C GLU A 127 2.06 33.98 -14.56
N SER A 128 1.40 32.96 -15.12
CA SER A 128 1.24 32.79 -16.57
C SER A 128 0.09 33.61 -17.17
N GLY A 129 -0.63 34.41 -16.35
CA GLY A 129 -1.72 35.27 -16.82
C GLY A 129 -2.96 34.52 -17.30
N LYS A 130 -3.09 33.23 -16.98
CA LYS A 130 -4.26 32.41 -17.32
C LYS A 130 -5.35 32.65 -16.27
N GLN A 131 -6.60 32.91 -16.70
CA GLN A 131 -7.74 33.09 -15.80
C GLN A 131 -7.93 31.86 -14.88
N THR A 132 -8.32 32.12 -13.63
CA THR A 132 -8.43 31.17 -12.51
C THR A 132 -9.18 29.88 -12.89
N PRO A 133 -8.56 28.68 -12.77
CA PRO A 133 -9.03 27.49 -13.46
C PRO A 133 -9.88 26.55 -12.59
N VAL A 134 -10.68 27.05 -11.63
CA VAL A 134 -11.55 26.13 -10.85
C VAL A 134 -12.66 25.55 -11.74
N ALA A 135 -13.18 26.32 -12.70
CA ALA A 135 -14.25 25.89 -13.60
C ALA A 135 -13.76 25.09 -14.82
N SER A 136 -12.52 25.28 -15.28
CA SER A 136 -11.99 24.59 -16.46
C SER A 136 -11.29 23.25 -16.16
N ILE A 137 -11.07 22.92 -14.89
CA ILE A 137 -10.56 21.59 -14.48
C ILE A 137 -11.67 20.53 -14.61
N SER A 138 -12.96 20.92 -14.49
CA SER A 138 -14.11 20.01 -14.54
C SER A 138 -14.42 19.42 -15.93
N GLN A 139 -13.78 19.91 -16.99
CA GLN A 139 -14.05 19.52 -18.38
C GLN A 139 -12.82 18.88 -19.07
N ASN A 140 -11.73 18.67 -18.33
CA ASN A 140 -10.54 18.02 -18.88
C ASN A 140 -10.66 16.50 -18.68
N PRO A 141 -10.70 15.66 -19.73
CA PRO A 141 -10.83 14.20 -19.62
C PRO A 141 -9.66 13.52 -18.88
N LYS A 142 -8.67 14.29 -18.44
CA LYS A 142 -7.53 13.87 -17.62
C LYS A 142 -7.75 13.99 -16.10
N TYR A 143 -8.81 14.66 -15.63
CA TYR A 143 -9.04 14.90 -14.19
C TYR A 143 -10.50 14.56 -13.77
N PRO A 144 -10.70 13.67 -12.79
CA PRO A 144 -12.01 13.23 -12.34
C PRO A 144 -12.75 14.35 -11.58
N PRO A 145 -14.07 14.54 -11.82
CA PRO A 145 -14.83 15.65 -11.24
C PRO A 145 -15.22 15.40 -9.77
N GLY A 146 -15.57 16.48 -9.05
CA GLY A 146 -16.05 16.43 -7.67
C GLY A 146 -15.13 17.13 -6.65
N ARG A 147 -15.50 17.08 -5.36
CA ARG A 147 -14.83 17.75 -4.23
C ARG A 147 -13.54 17.05 -3.79
N TYR A 148 -13.41 15.75 -4.03
CA TYR A 148 -12.31 14.90 -3.63
C TYR A 148 -11.64 14.20 -4.83
N PRO A 149 -11.19 14.92 -5.87
CA PRO A 149 -10.63 14.33 -7.10
C PRO A 149 -9.38 13.48 -6.86
N GLN A 150 -8.63 13.76 -5.79
CA GLN A 150 -7.44 13.00 -5.39
C GLN A 150 -7.75 11.52 -5.16
N THR A 151 -8.98 11.19 -4.75
CA THR A 151 -9.45 9.82 -4.54
C THR A 151 -9.43 8.95 -5.80
N SER A 152 -9.27 9.55 -7.00
CA SER A 152 -9.07 8.83 -8.25
C SER A 152 -7.71 9.06 -8.90
N LEU A 153 -6.85 9.90 -8.31
CA LEU A 153 -5.59 10.35 -8.92
C LEU A 153 -4.36 9.78 -8.22
N GLU A 154 -4.41 9.60 -6.91
CA GLU A 154 -3.28 9.11 -6.12
C GLU A 154 -3.73 8.25 -4.94
N LYS A 155 -2.83 7.38 -4.45
CA LYS A 155 -3.11 6.45 -3.36
C LYS A 155 -3.07 7.18 -2.01
N LEU A 156 -4.18 7.14 -1.28
CA LEU A 156 -4.35 7.75 0.05
C LEU A 156 -3.61 6.96 1.14
N THR A 157 -3.20 7.66 2.18
CA THR A 157 -2.54 7.09 3.35
C THR A 157 -3.38 7.29 4.61
N ASP A 158 -3.22 6.41 5.60
CA ASP A 158 -3.95 6.53 6.87
C ASP A 158 -3.67 7.86 7.60
N LYS A 159 -2.49 8.46 7.35
CA LYS A 159 -2.14 9.76 7.91
C LYS A 159 -2.99 10.90 7.32
N GLU A 160 -3.25 10.85 6.01
CA GLU A 160 -4.11 11.84 5.34
C GLU A 160 -5.58 11.67 5.70
N LEU A 161 -6.00 10.45 6.07
CA LEU A 161 -7.36 10.16 6.53
C LEU A 161 -7.59 10.50 8.00
N ALA A 162 -6.54 10.54 8.83
CA ALA A 162 -6.64 10.75 10.27
C ALA A 162 -7.16 12.13 10.68
N ASP A 163 -6.97 13.12 9.83
CA ASP A 163 -7.40 14.50 10.09
C ASP A 163 -8.81 14.81 9.53
N LEU A 164 -9.47 13.81 8.92
CA LEU A 164 -10.77 13.98 8.25
C LEU A 164 -11.93 13.48 9.11
N LEU A 165 -13.06 14.19 9.04
CA LEU A 165 -14.28 13.77 9.71
C LEU A 165 -14.87 12.52 9.05
N ARG A 166 -15.57 11.68 9.83
CA ARG A 166 -16.25 10.48 9.30
C ARG A 166 -17.15 10.79 8.10
N GLN A 167 -17.82 11.94 8.12
CA GLN A 167 -18.67 12.43 7.04
C GLN A 167 -17.87 12.76 5.77
N GLU A 168 -16.66 13.31 5.91
CA GLU A 168 -15.77 13.59 4.79
C GLU A 168 -15.23 12.29 4.18
N LEU A 169 -14.86 11.32 5.01
CA LEU A 169 -14.47 9.98 4.57
C LEU A 169 -15.59 9.27 3.79
N THR A 170 -16.83 9.36 4.28
CA THR A 170 -18.01 8.82 3.59
C THR A 170 -18.28 9.55 2.27
N MET A 171 -18.14 10.88 2.24
CA MET A 171 -18.33 11.65 1.02
C MET A 171 -17.23 11.39 -0.02
N MET A 172 -15.98 11.20 0.40
CA MET A 172 -14.88 10.78 -0.46
C MET A 172 -15.18 9.44 -1.14
N LEU A 173 -15.66 8.46 -0.38
CA LEU A 173 -16.01 7.14 -0.89
C LEU A 173 -17.19 7.19 -1.86
N ASN A 174 -18.25 7.90 -1.49
CA ASN A 174 -19.42 8.07 -2.35
C ASN A 174 -19.10 8.84 -3.64
N GLU A 175 -18.19 9.82 -3.59
CA GLU A 175 -17.81 10.57 -4.78
C GLU A 175 -17.09 9.71 -5.82
N ILE A 176 -16.27 8.75 -5.38
CA ILE A 176 -15.67 7.76 -6.28
C ILE A 176 -16.78 7.02 -7.02
N TYR A 177 -17.78 6.46 -6.33
CA TYR A 177 -18.89 5.74 -6.98
C TYR A 177 -19.77 6.65 -7.85
N ALA A 178 -19.99 7.90 -7.43
CA ALA A 178 -20.80 8.88 -8.16
C ALA A 178 -20.21 9.22 -9.54
N ARG A 179 -18.88 9.29 -9.67
CA ARG A 179 -18.20 9.53 -10.97
C ARG A 179 -18.52 8.46 -12.01
N HIS A 180 -18.90 7.27 -11.55
CA HIS A 180 -19.23 6.13 -12.40
C HIS A 180 -20.74 5.88 -12.49
N GLY A 181 -21.55 6.86 -12.08
CA GLY A 181 -23.00 6.85 -12.27
C GLY A 181 -23.77 5.98 -11.28
N TYR A 182 -23.17 5.63 -10.13
CA TYR A 182 -23.84 4.90 -9.06
C TYR A 182 -25.06 5.65 -8.55
N GLU A 183 -26.21 4.98 -8.46
CA GLU A 183 -27.43 5.53 -7.89
C GLU A 183 -27.44 5.34 -6.37
N PHE A 184 -27.62 6.44 -5.64
CA PHE A 184 -27.67 6.40 -4.18
C PHE A 184 -29.12 6.23 -3.68
N GLU A 185 -29.33 5.30 -2.76
CA GLU A 185 -30.63 5.10 -2.10
C GLU A 185 -30.84 6.08 -0.94
N GLU A 186 -29.76 6.47 -0.25
CA GLU A 186 -29.80 7.35 0.91
C GLU A 186 -30.24 8.78 0.49
N PRO A 187 -31.40 9.29 0.97
CA PRO A 187 -32.01 10.52 0.44
C PRO A 187 -31.10 11.76 0.50
N ARG A 188 -30.28 11.88 1.55
CA ARG A 188 -29.36 13.01 1.70
C ARG A 188 -28.20 12.95 0.70
N VAL A 189 -27.69 11.76 0.44
CA VAL A 189 -26.56 11.53 -0.49
C VAL A 189 -27.05 11.64 -1.93
N LYS A 190 -28.22 11.05 -2.23
CA LYS A 190 -28.92 11.20 -3.50
C LYS A 190 -29.13 12.67 -3.85
N LYS A 191 -29.76 13.44 -2.96
CA LYS A 191 -29.98 14.88 -3.14
C LYS A 191 -28.69 15.66 -3.35
N TYR A 192 -27.60 15.30 -2.65
CA TYR A 192 -26.31 15.94 -2.81
C TYR A 192 -25.72 15.73 -4.21
N PHE A 193 -25.70 14.47 -4.71
CA PHE A 193 -25.10 14.14 -6.00
C PHE A 193 -25.98 14.55 -7.18
N GLU A 194 -27.31 14.45 -7.08
CA GLU A 194 -28.25 14.98 -8.09
C GLU A 194 -28.11 16.49 -8.29
N GLY A 195 -27.60 17.22 -7.30
CA GLY A 195 -27.28 18.65 -7.40
C GLY A 195 -25.88 18.95 -7.97
N GLN A 196 -25.11 17.95 -8.36
CA GLN A 196 -23.78 18.16 -8.96
C GLN A 196 -23.87 18.15 -10.49
N ASP A 197 -23.40 19.21 -11.14
CA ASP A 197 -23.47 19.37 -12.61
C ASP A 197 -22.75 18.26 -13.39
N TRP A 198 -21.81 17.56 -12.75
CA TRP A 198 -21.02 16.47 -13.34
C TRP A 198 -21.61 15.08 -13.10
N TYR A 199 -22.55 14.94 -12.15
CA TYR A 199 -23.14 13.65 -11.82
C TYR A 199 -24.28 13.31 -12.77
N ARG A 200 -24.23 12.13 -13.37
CA ARG A 200 -25.33 11.56 -14.14
C ARG A 200 -25.60 10.17 -13.61
N ASN A 201 -26.76 9.94 -13.02
CA ASN A 201 -27.15 8.58 -12.69
C ASN A 201 -27.35 7.78 -13.99
N ILE A 202 -27.00 6.50 -13.97
CA ILE A 202 -27.24 5.60 -15.12
C ILE A 202 -28.39 4.68 -14.73
N PRO A 203 -29.65 5.03 -15.07
CA PRO A 203 -30.78 4.20 -14.68
C PRO A 203 -30.79 2.92 -15.52
N PHE A 204 -30.95 1.79 -14.83
CA PHE A 204 -31.10 0.43 -15.35
C PHE A 204 -29.82 -0.26 -15.91
N ARG A 205 -29.25 -1.15 -15.07
CA ARG A 205 -28.15 -2.15 -15.26
C ARG A 205 -26.84 -1.93 -14.46
N LEU A 206 -26.69 -0.82 -13.73
CA LEU A 206 -25.52 -0.50 -12.90
C LEU A 206 -25.89 0.06 -11.50
N GLN A 207 -26.91 -0.49 -10.85
CA GLN A 207 -27.19 -0.21 -9.42
C GLN A 207 -26.30 -1.05 -8.46
N ASP A 208 -25.38 -1.83 -9.01
CA ASP A 208 -24.54 -2.74 -8.27
C ASP A 208 -23.18 -2.08 -8.02
N ALA A 209 -22.95 -1.60 -6.79
CA ALA A 209 -21.69 -0.99 -6.37
C ALA A 209 -20.50 -1.93 -6.61
N GLU A 210 -20.69 -3.25 -6.48
CA GLU A 210 -19.66 -4.26 -6.77
C GLU A 210 -19.33 -4.29 -8.26
N ARG A 211 -20.33 -4.16 -9.14
CA ARG A 211 -20.11 -4.10 -10.59
C ARG A 211 -19.36 -2.82 -11.00
N ILE A 212 -19.70 -1.69 -10.39
CA ILE A 212 -18.96 -0.43 -10.61
C ILE A 212 -17.52 -0.59 -10.12
N TYR A 213 -17.35 -1.10 -8.90
CA TYR A 213 -16.05 -1.38 -8.30
C TYR A 213 -15.14 -2.27 -9.17
N GLN A 214 -15.73 -3.31 -9.77
CA GLN A 214 -15.00 -4.28 -10.58
C GLN A 214 -14.70 -3.78 -12.00
N LYS A 215 -15.64 -3.09 -12.67
CA LYS A 215 -15.55 -2.84 -14.12
C LYS A 215 -15.25 -1.40 -14.52
N HIS A 216 -15.52 -0.44 -13.65
CA HIS A 216 -15.48 0.97 -14.01
C HIS A 216 -14.42 1.76 -13.24
N LEU A 217 -14.08 1.34 -12.02
CA LEU A 217 -13.06 2.01 -11.22
C LEU A 217 -11.64 1.74 -11.73
N SER A 218 -10.75 2.71 -11.54
CA SER A 218 -9.30 2.57 -11.68
C SER A 218 -8.66 1.84 -10.48
N ASP A 219 -7.41 1.40 -10.61
CA ASP A 219 -6.67 0.78 -9.51
C ASP A 219 -6.48 1.71 -8.32
N THR A 220 -6.31 3.00 -8.60
CA THR A 220 -6.21 4.05 -7.59
C THR A 220 -7.53 4.21 -6.84
N GLU A 221 -8.65 4.28 -7.54
CA GLU A 221 -9.98 4.38 -6.93
C GLU A 221 -10.30 3.16 -6.09
N ARG A 222 -10.01 1.96 -6.60
CA ARG A 222 -10.15 0.72 -5.83
C ARG A 222 -9.31 0.78 -4.56
N TYR A 223 -8.02 1.06 -4.66
CA TYR A 223 -7.11 1.16 -3.51
C TYR A 223 -7.63 2.16 -2.46
N ASN A 224 -8.08 3.32 -2.90
CA ASN A 224 -8.57 4.38 -2.03
C ASN A 224 -9.87 4.01 -1.32
N ILE A 225 -10.78 3.32 -2.00
CA ILE A 225 -11.96 2.73 -1.35
C ILE A 225 -11.53 1.79 -0.24
N GLN A 226 -10.52 0.92 -0.47
CA GLN A 226 -10.04 0.01 0.56
C GLN A 226 -9.40 0.75 1.73
N CYS A 227 -8.57 1.76 1.45
CA CYS A 227 -7.89 2.55 2.46
C CYS A 227 -8.88 3.31 3.34
N ILE A 228 -9.85 4.01 2.75
CA ILE A 228 -10.90 4.73 3.47
C ILE A 228 -11.76 3.77 4.30
N THR A 229 -12.19 2.64 3.70
CA THR A 229 -13.01 1.64 4.41
C THR A 229 -12.26 1.01 5.58
N ARG A 230 -10.97 0.67 5.40
CA ARG A 230 -10.12 0.16 6.48
C ARG A 230 -10.02 1.18 7.61
N PHE A 231 -9.72 2.44 7.28
CA PHE A 231 -9.54 3.49 8.27
C PHE A 231 -10.81 3.75 9.08
N GLN A 232 -11.98 3.78 8.43
CA GLN A 232 -13.28 3.90 9.10
C GLN A 232 -13.54 2.75 10.07
N ASN A 233 -13.24 1.51 9.68
CA ASN A 233 -13.39 0.34 10.54
C ASN A 233 -12.43 0.35 11.74
N THR A 234 -11.20 0.85 11.56
CA THR A 234 -10.24 1.04 12.65
C THR A 234 -10.74 2.05 13.68
N LEU A 235 -11.24 3.20 13.24
CA LEU A 235 -11.84 4.21 14.13
C LEU A 235 -13.02 3.65 14.92
N GLU A 236 -13.88 2.86 14.26
CA GLU A 236 -15.05 2.26 14.88
C GLU A 236 -14.67 1.18 15.92
N SER A 237 -13.66 0.36 15.62
CA SER A 237 -13.11 -0.61 16.57
C SER A 237 -12.49 0.07 17.80
N LEU A 238 -11.72 1.15 17.60
CA LEU A 238 -11.10 1.91 18.69
C LEU A 238 -12.17 2.52 19.61
N TRP A 239 -13.22 3.10 19.03
CA TRP A 239 -14.37 3.64 19.78
C TRP A 239 -15.07 2.56 20.61
N ARG A 240 -15.34 1.38 20.03
CA ARG A 240 -16.02 0.26 20.71
C ARG A 240 -15.19 -0.35 21.86
N SER A 241 -13.87 -0.21 21.82
CA SER A 241 -12.94 -0.77 22.81
C SER A 241 -12.55 0.18 23.96
N ALA A 242 -13.04 1.42 23.95
CA ALA A 242 -12.71 2.40 24.97
C ALA A 242 -13.42 2.07 26.32
N PRO A 243 -12.70 2.05 27.46
CA PRO A 243 -13.30 1.74 28.75
C PRO A 243 -14.32 2.81 29.18
N SER A 244 -15.45 2.37 29.73
CA SER A 244 -16.48 3.25 30.30
C SER A 244 -15.98 3.85 31.62
N ASN A 245 -15.29 4.98 31.58
CA ASN A 245 -15.03 5.76 32.78
C ASN A 245 -16.17 6.74 33.00
N SER A 246 -16.86 6.55 34.12
CA SER A 246 -17.83 7.45 34.73
C SER A 246 -17.13 8.72 35.21
N ASP A 247 -16.79 9.61 34.29
CA ASP A 247 -16.56 11.04 34.54
C ASP A 247 -16.30 11.75 33.20
N ARG A 248 -17.34 11.82 32.36
CA ARG A 248 -17.37 12.81 31.27
C ARG A 248 -18.30 13.93 31.68
N THR A 249 -17.70 14.97 32.27
CA THR A 249 -18.32 16.29 32.37
C THR A 249 -18.69 16.80 30.97
N SER A 250 -19.77 17.56 30.96
CA SER A 250 -20.58 17.93 29.82
C SER A 250 -19.89 18.88 28.85
N GLU A 251 -19.30 18.33 27.79
CA GLU A 251 -19.49 18.84 26.43
C GLU A 251 -19.75 17.66 25.50
N SER A 252 -21.02 17.50 25.16
CA SER A 252 -21.55 16.43 24.30
C SER A 252 -21.23 16.71 22.82
N PRO A 253 -20.59 15.78 22.09
CA PRO A 253 -20.81 15.66 20.66
C PRO A 253 -22.18 14.99 20.48
N ARG A 254 -23.21 15.85 20.36
CA ARG A 254 -24.62 15.58 20.03
C ARG A 254 -24.92 14.19 19.42
N GLU A 255 -25.43 13.30 20.27
CA GLU A 255 -26.39 12.23 19.98
C GLU A 255 -27.80 12.88 19.83
N TYR A 256 -28.83 12.44 19.09
CA TYR A 256 -29.20 11.19 18.41
C TYR A 256 -30.28 11.51 17.35
N ALA A 257 -30.31 10.72 16.28
CA ALA A 257 -31.56 10.09 15.83
C ALA A 257 -31.20 8.77 15.14
N LYS A 258 -31.41 7.64 15.83
CA LYS A 258 -31.55 6.32 15.19
C LYS A 258 -33.00 6.14 14.74
N PRO A 259 -33.24 5.59 13.54
CA PRO A 259 -34.15 4.46 13.43
C PRO A 259 -33.68 3.42 12.38
N PRO A 260 -34.46 2.34 12.16
CA PRO A 260 -34.32 1.00 12.74
C PRO A 260 -33.25 0.11 12.07
N GLN A 261 -32.83 -0.94 12.79
CA GLN A 261 -31.93 -2.00 12.31
C GLN A 261 -32.52 -2.78 11.14
N GLN A 262 -31.75 -2.90 10.06
CA GLN A 262 -31.61 -4.12 9.26
C GLN A 262 -30.14 -4.26 8.80
N GLY A 263 -29.40 -5.13 9.51
CA GLY A 263 -28.14 -5.80 9.15
C GLY A 263 -27.05 -5.06 8.36
N GLN A 264 -26.24 -4.22 9.03
CA GLN A 264 -24.95 -3.77 8.47
C GLN A 264 -23.84 -4.78 8.76
N ASP A 265 -23.17 -5.23 7.70
CA ASP A 265 -22.14 -6.26 7.69
C ASP A 265 -20.75 -5.65 8.02
N ASP A 266 -20.31 -5.75 9.28
CA ASP A 266 -19.01 -5.25 9.81
C ASP A 266 -17.79 -6.12 9.36
N THR A 267 -17.85 -6.77 8.20
CA THR A 267 -16.83 -7.75 7.76
C THR A 267 -15.62 -7.08 7.08
N PRO A 268 -14.38 -7.30 7.57
CA PRO A 268 -13.14 -6.85 6.94
C PRO A 268 -13.01 -7.27 5.48
N MET A 269 -12.39 -6.41 4.67
CA MET A 269 -12.24 -6.66 3.23
C MET A 269 -11.51 -7.98 2.91
N GLY A 270 -10.44 -8.30 3.64
CA GLY A 270 -9.75 -9.57 3.47
C GLY A 270 -10.67 -10.77 3.73
N LEU A 271 -11.55 -10.70 4.74
CA LEU A 271 -12.56 -11.72 5.00
C LEU A 271 -13.59 -11.81 3.87
N ARG A 272 -14.10 -10.69 3.36
CA ARG A 272 -15.00 -10.66 2.20
C ARG A 272 -14.35 -11.30 0.97
N THR A 273 -13.08 -10.98 0.72
CA THR A 273 -12.30 -11.57 -0.38
C THR A 273 -12.17 -13.07 -0.20
N LEU A 274 -11.86 -13.57 1.00
CA LEU A 274 -11.79 -15.01 1.26
C LEU A 274 -13.16 -15.68 1.02
N LEU A 275 -14.25 -15.13 1.53
CA LEU A 275 -15.60 -15.68 1.38
C LEU A 275 -16.01 -15.80 -0.09
N ARG A 276 -15.77 -14.75 -0.88
CA ARG A 276 -16.02 -14.75 -2.33
C ARG A 276 -15.16 -15.77 -3.07
N THR A 277 -13.91 -15.94 -2.62
CA THR A 277 -12.91 -16.74 -3.33
C THR A 277 -13.04 -18.23 -3.03
N TYR A 278 -13.44 -18.57 -1.82
CA TYR A 278 -13.54 -19.95 -1.32
C TYR A 278 -14.96 -20.30 -0.83
N PRO A 279 -16.01 -20.09 -1.64
CA PRO A 279 -17.41 -20.24 -1.22
C PRO A 279 -17.78 -21.68 -0.91
N GLU A 280 -17.00 -22.67 -1.36
CA GLU A 280 -17.21 -24.08 -1.02
C GLU A 280 -16.79 -24.42 0.40
N PHE A 281 -15.86 -23.67 0.98
CA PHE A 281 -15.28 -23.94 2.30
C PHE A 281 -15.77 -22.99 3.38
N LEU A 282 -16.12 -21.76 2.98
CA LEU A 282 -16.40 -20.67 3.90
C LEU A 282 -17.89 -20.31 3.86
N SER A 283 -18.44 -20.04 5.04
CA SER A 283 -19.86 -19.76 5.23
C SER A 283 -20.12 -18.28 5.46
N ASN A 284 -19.39 -17.68 6.41
CA ASN A 284 -19.54 -16.26 6.72
C ASN A 284 -18.26 -15.70 7.34
N GLY A 285 -18.16 -14.38 7.42
CA GLY A 285 -17.17 -13.66 8.20
C GLY A 285 -17.92 -12.57 8.96
N LEU A 286 -17.47 -12.24 10.16
CA LEU A 286 -17.99 -11.09 10.88
C LEU A 286 -16.92 -10.60 11.85
N ASN A 287 -16.73 -9.28 11.90
CA ASN A 287 -15.72 -8.66 12.74
C ASN A 287 -14.35 -9.30 12.47
N ASN A 288 -13.73 -9.88 13.49
CA ASN A 288 -12.40 -10.48 13.42
C ASN A 288 -12.43 -12.02 13.28
N THR A 289 -13.48 -12.60 12.71
CA THR A 289 -13.67 -14.05 12.68
C THR A 289 -14.19 -14.55 11.33
N LEU A 290 -13.49 -15.52 10.77
CA LEU A 290 -13.93 -16.34 9.65
C LEU A 290 -14.68 -17.58 10.15
N ILE A 291 -15.82 -17.89 9.53
CA ILE A 291 -16.65 -19.06 9.83
C ILE A 291 -16.62 -20.01 8.63
N TRP A 292 -16.17 -21.23 8.88
CA TRP A 292 -16.14 -22.32 7.90
C TRP A 292 -17.52 -22.98 7.77
N LYS A 293 -17.78 -23.69 6.66
CA LYS A 293 -19.04 -24.43 6.48
C LYS A 293 -19.27 -25.51 7.53
N ASP A 294 -18.21 -26.07 8.12
CA ASP A 294 -18.31 -26.99 9.25
C ASP A 294 -18.59 -26.30 10.61
N ARG A 295 -18.85 -24.98 10.58
CA ARG A 295 -19.12 -24.09 11.73
C ARG A 295 -17.91 -23.79 12.62
N SER A 296 -16.73 -24.34 12.33
CA SER A 296 -15.51 -23.96 13.02
C SER A 296 -15.14 -22.50 12.71
N LYS A 297 -14.41 -21.88 13.63
CA LYS A 297 -14.05 -20.46 13.57
C LYS A 297 -12.54 -20.29 13.46
N MET A 298 -12.11 -19.26 12.74
CA MET A 298 -10.71 -18.88 12.60
C MET A 298 -10.57 -17.38 12.81
N ARG A 299 -9.65 -16.97 13.69
CA ARG A 299 -9.35 -15.55 13.93
C ARG A 299 -8.73 -14.95 12.68
N PHE A 300 -9.16 -13.74 12.30
CA PHE A 300 -8.65 -13.06 11.11
C PHE A 300 -7.33 -12.34 11.39
N ASP A 301 -7.30 -11.47 12.40
CA ASP A 301 -6.19 -10.58 12.73
C ASP A 301 -5.83 -10.66 14.24
N ASP A 302 -4.56 -10.86 14.56
CA ASP A 302 -4.06 -10.89 15.93
C ASP A 302 -3.85 -9.50 16.57
N GLY A 303 -3.88 -8.45 15.77
CA GLY A 303 -3.71 -7.04 16.14
C GLY A 303 -2.27 -6.64 16.40
N LYS A 304 -1.28 -7.51 16.12
CA LYS A 304 0.12 -7.27 16.45
C LYS A 304 0.90 -6.72 15.24
N PRO A 305 1.77 -5.72 15.45
CA PRO A 305 2.74 -5.35 14.44
C PRO A 305 3.75 -6.48 14.23
N LYS A 306 4.13 -6.72 12.97
CA LYS A 306 5.04 -7.81 12.59
C LYS A 306 6.07 -7.29 11.59
N ASP A 307 7.34 -7.60 11.83
CA ASP A 307 8.41 -7.35 10.85
C ASP A 307 8.38 -8.41 9.73
N PHE A 308 9.21 -8.22 8.70
CA PHE A 308 9.22 -9.13 7.54
C PHE A 308 9.49 -10.60 7.90
N ASN A 309 10.38 -10.85 8.87
CA ASN A 309 10.69 -12.22 9.29
C ASN A 309 9.54 -12.84 10.08
N THR A 310 8.87 -12.06 10.91
CA THR A 310 7.70 -12.49 11.68
C THR A 310 6.52 -12.77 10.76
N LEU A 311 6.26 -11.91 9.77
CA LEU A 311 5.24 -12.15 8.73
C LEU A 311 5.45 -13.48 8.00
N LEU A 312 6.70 -13.85 7.75
CA LEU A 312 6.99 -15.11 7.07
C LEU A 312 6.83 -16.33 7.98
N ASN A 313 7.24 -16.25 9.24
CA ASN A 313 7.38 -17.41 10.12
C ASN A 313 6.21 -17.63 11.08
N SER A 314 5.53 -16.56 11.47
CA SER A 314 4.42 -16.58 12.43
C SER A 314 3.27 -15.66 11.98
N PRO A 315 2.73 -15.81 10.76
CA PRO A 315 1.60 -15.01 10.32
C PRO A 315 0.29 -15.48 10.96
N ASP A 316 -0.72 -14.64 10.84
CA ASP A 316 -2.15 -14.90 10.93
C ASP A 316 -2.83 -14.64 9.57
N LEU A 317 -4.17 -14.64 9.54
CA LEU A 317 -4.93 -14.74 8.30
C LEU A 317 -5.03 -13.42 7.54
N GLU A 318 -4.97 -12.25 8.19
CA GLU A 318 -4.91 -10.95 7.51
C GLU A 318 -3.53 -10.68 6.92
N ASP A 319 -2.47 -11.20 7.55
CA ASP A 319 -1.07 -10.98 7.15
C ASP A 319 -0.80 -11.36 5.70
N GLN A 320 -1.51 -12.37 5.17
CA GLN A 320 -1.35 -12.79 3.77
C GLN A 320 -1.77 -11.71 2.76
N PHE A 321 -2.52 -10.69 3.19
CA PHE A 321 -2.96 -9.54 2.38
C PHE A 321 -2.08 -8.29 2.55
N LYS A 322 -1.06 -8.32 3.43
CA LYS A 322 -0.23 -7.13 3.71
C LYS A 322 0.57 -6.63 2.50
N MET A 323 0.85 -7.52 1.54
CA MET A 323 1.53 -7.18 0.30
C MET A 323 0.58 -7.41 -0.86
N VAL A 324 0.06 -6.33 -1.43
CA VAL A 324 -0.83 -6.38 -2.61
C VAL A 324 -0.05 -6.95 -3.79
N TYR A 325 -0.59 -7.99 -4.42
CA TYR A 325 0.04 -8.58 -5.60
C TYR A 325 -0.22 -7.70 -6.84
N PRO A 326 0.82 -7.22 -7.55
CA PRO A 326 0.64 -6.40 -8.74
C PRO A 326 0.31 -7.28 -9.95
N ALA A 327 -0.96 -7.62 -10.14
CA ALA A 327 -1.42 -8.43 -11.27
C ALA A 327 -1.28 -7.70 -12.61
N GLY A 328 -1.14 -8.46 -13.71
CA GLY A 328 -1.01 -7.95 -15.07
C GLY A 328 0.44 -7.70 -15.50
N LEU A 329 0.56 -7.08 -16.68
CA LEU A 329 1.82 -6.73 -17.33
C LEU A 329 2.42 -5.42 -16.78
N ASP A 330 1.57 -4.53 -16.26
CA ASP A 330 1.94 -3.22 -15.74
C ASP A 330 1.99 -3.22 -14.19
N GLY A 331 2.66 -2.23 -13.60
CA GLY A 331 2.50 -1.92 -12.18
C GLY A 331 3.34 -2.72 -11.19
N TYR A 332 4.45 -3.34 -11.62
CA TYR A 332 5.42 -3.94 -10.70
C TYR A 332 6.85 -3.44 -10.97
N ASP A 333 7.55 -3.04 -9.91
CA ASP A 333 8.91 -2.52 -10.00
C ASP A 333 9.91 -3.63 -10.32
N VAL A 334 10.90 -3.31 -11.17
CA VAL A 334 12.03 -4.19 -11.46
C VAL A 334 13.35 -3.45 -11.17
N PRO A 335 14.16 -3.93 -10.20
CA PRO A 335 13.89 -5.06 -9.31
C PRO A 335 12.75 -4.74 -8.31
N PRO A 336 12.02 -5.76 -7.81
CA PRO A 336 11.03 -5.55 -6.75
C PRO A 336 11.66 -4.88 -5.52
N VAL A 337 10.88 -4.07 -4.81
CA VAL A 337 11.31 -3.36 -3.60
C VAL A 337 11.79 -4.36 -2.54
N LYS A 338 12.84 -4.03 -1.80
CA LYS A 338 13.40 -4.89 -0.75
C LYS A 338 12.30 -5.41 0.19
N ASN A 339 12.27 -6.74 0.38
CA ASN A 339 11.31 -7.46 1.21
C ASN A 339 9.83 -7.38 0.74
N PHE A 340 9.59 -6.96 -0.50
CA PHE A 340 8.27 -7.01 -1.12
C PHE A 340 8.10 -8.36 -1.84
N ASP A 341 7.36 -9.27 -1.18
CA ASP A 341 7.15 -10.63 -1.66
C ASP A 341 5.65 -11.03 -1.61
N PRO A 342 4.78 -10.39 -2.41
CA PRO A 342 3.33 -10.61 -2.36
C PRO A 342 2.96 -12.07 -2.57
N GLY A 343 2.27 -12.65 -1.58
CA GLY A 343 1.88 -14.06 -1.56
C GLY A 343 2.85 -15.01 -0.83
N ARG A 344 4.09 -14.62 -0.51
CA ARG A 344 4.98 -15.50 0.29
C ARG A 344 4.50 -15.70 1.73
N VAL A 345 3.76 -14.72 2.27
CA VAL A 345 3.09 -14.82 3.56
C VAL A 345 1.87 -15.72 3.44
N ARG A 346 1.85 -16.80 4.22
CA ARG A 346 0.80 -17.84 4.17
C ARG A 346 0.45 -18.27 5.58
N TYR A 347 -0.81 -18.11 5.97
CA TYR A 347 -1.30 -18.68 7.21
C TYR A 347 -1.52 -20.18 7.05
N GLU A 348 -0.49 -20.99 7.35
CA GLU A 348 -0.51 -22.44 7.13
C GLU A 348 -1.76 -23.17 7.68
N PRO A 349 -2.32 -22.82 8.85
CA PRO A 349 -3.56 -23.43 9.34
C PRO A 349 -4.76 -23.27 8.40
N PHE A 350 -4.88 -22.15 7.68
CA PHE A 350 -5.93 -21.93 6.68
C PHE A 350 -5.81 -22.93 5.51
N PHE A 351 -4.61 -23.08 4.96
CA PHE A 351 -4.34 -24.01 3.86
C PHE A 351 -4.47 -25.47 4.29
N LYS A 352 -3.98 -25.83 5.48
CA LYS A 352 -4.14 -27.19 6.03
C LYS A 352 -5.61 -27.56 6.21
N LYS A 353 -6.43 -26.63 6.68
CA LYS A 353 -7.86 -26.88 6.86
C LYS A 353 -8.61 -27.03 5.55
N MET A 354 -8.19 -26.30 4.51
CA MET A 354 -8.81 -26.36 3.19
C MET A 354 -8.35 -27.56 2.36
N TYR A 355 -7.04 -27.83 2.30
CA TYR A 355 -6.44 -28.79 1.36
C TYR A 355 -6.03 -30.12 1.99
N GLY A 356 -5.87 -30.17 3.32
CA GLY A 356 -5.40 -31.33 4.07
C GLY A 356 -4.26 -30.97 5.02
N SER A 357 -4.34 -31.47 6.25
CA SER A 357 -3.37 -31.21 7.32
C SER A 357 -2.18 -32.17 7.30
N THR A 358 -2.34 -33.32 6.63
CA THR A 358 -1.32 -34.35 6.47
C THR A 358 -1.12 -34.71 5.00
N LYS A 359 0.04 -35.33 4.70
CA LYS A 359 0.36 -35.86 3.36
C LYS A 359 -0.77 -36.75 2.82
N LYS A 360 -1.25 -37.69 3.64
CA LYS A 360 -2.31 -38.63 3.28
C LYS A 360 -3.64 -37.95 3.00
N GLU A 361 -3.96 -36.86 3.70
CA GLU A 361 -5.17 -36.09 3.44
C GLU A 361 -5.09 -35.35 2.12
N VAL A 362 -3.97 -34.66 1.84
CA VAL A 362 -3.79 -33.97 0.55
C VAL A 362 -3.83 -34.94 -0.61
N GLU A 363 -3.17 -36.10 -0.51
CA GLU A 363 -3.07 -37.09 -1.59
C GLU A 363 -4.43 -37.64 -2.04
N LYS A 364 -5.45 -37.65 -1.16
CA LYS A 364 -6.83 -38.04 -1.53
C LYS A 364 -7.48 -37.10 -2.55
N HIS A 365 -7.02 -35.85 -2.61
CA HIS A 365 -7.60 -34.82 -3.46
C HIS A 365 -6.78 -34.57 -4.73
N LEU A 366 -5.65 -35.26 -4.90
CA LEU A 366 -4.79 -35.08 -6.07
C LEU A 366 -5.36 -35.78 -7.30
N VAL A 367 -5.28 -35.08 -8.43
CA VAL A 367 -5.63 -35.56 -9.75
C VAL A 367 -4.40 -35.48 -10.64
N GLN A 368 -4.16 -36.52 -11.42
CA GLN A 368 -3.10 -36.52 -12.42
C GLN A 368 -3.62 -35.84 -13.69
N ILE A 369 -2.92 -34.79 -14.13
CA ILE A 369 -3.16 -34.15 -15.41
C ILE A 369 -1.99 -34.41 -16.36
N ARG A 370 -2.24 -34.34 -17.68
CA ARG A 370 -1.18 -34.33 -18.69
C ARG A 370 -0.90 -32.89 -19.07
N TRP A 371 0.31 -32.41 -18.77
CA TRP A 371 0.80 -31.11 -19.18
C TRP A 371 1.23 -31.15 -20.65
N MET A 372 0.67 -30.22 -21.42
CA MET A 372 0.80 -30.07 -22.86
C MET A 372 0.80 -31.45 -23.57
N PRO A 373 -0.33 -32.20 -23.54
CA PRO A 373 -0.42 -33.56 -24.07
C PRO A 373 0.12 -33.77 -25.49
N ASN A 374 0.10 -32.75 -26.36
CA ASN A 374 0.58 -32.84 -27.74
C ASN A 374 2.02 -32.35 -27.94
N VAL A 375 2.62 -31.72 -26.93
CA VAL A 375 3.98 -31.15 -27.02
C VAL A 375 4.95 -31.81 -26.04
N VAL A 376 4.54 -31.97 -24.78
CA VAL A 376 5.37 -32.47 -23.68
C VAL A 376 4.85 -33.80 -23.14
N ASN A 377 3.53 -33.91 -22.99
CA ASN A 377 2.82 -35.08 -22.44
C ASN A 377 3.32 -35.54 -21.06
N LYS A 378 3.76 -34.60 -20.22
CA LYS A 378 4.26 -34.90 -18.87
C LYS A 378 3.12 -35.01 -17.88
N LYS A 379 3.12 -36.08 -17.08
CA LYS A 379 2.15 -36.27 -16.00
C LYS A 379 2.54 -35.44 -14.78
N VAL A 380 1.61 -34.64 -14.27
CA VAL A 380 1.79 -33.84 -13.06
C VAL A 380 0.57 -33.97 -12.16
N TRP A 381 0.77 -33.86 -10.85
CA TRP A 381 -0.28 -34.00 -9.85
C TRP A 381 -0.67 -32.63 -9.30
N MET A 382 -1.97 -32.31 -9.34
CA MET A 382 -2.55 -31.09 -8.80
C MET A 382 -3.76 -31.44 -7.94
N THR A 383 -4.10 -30.59 -6.97
CA THR A 383 -5.33 -30.77 -6.19
C THR A 383 -6.57 -30.50 -7.04
N SER A 384 -7.62 -31.29 -6.82
CA SER A 384 -8.97 -31.03 -7.36
C SER A 384 -9.74 -29.98 -6.57
N ILE A 385 -9.30 -29.69 -5.34
CA ILE A 385 -9.92 -28.68 -4.49
C ILE A 385 -9.81 -27.31 -5.15
N ASN A 386 -10.90 -26.54 -5.11
CA ASN A 386 -11.04 -25.25 -5.82
C ASN A 386 -10.83 -25.34 -7.35
N GLY A 387 -10.86 -26.56 -7.91
CA GLY A 387 -10.67 -26.82 -9.34
C GLY A 387 -9.28 -26.46 -9.85
N VAL A 388 -8.24 -26.52 -9.01
CA VAL A 388 -6.86 -26.16 -9.40
C VAL A 388 -6.36 -27.03 -10.54
N ASP A 389 -6.65 -28.33 -10.54
CA ASP A 389 -6.38 -29.26 -11.64
C ASP A 389 -6.99 -28.82 -12.98
N LYS A 390 -8.25 -28.38 -12.96
CA LYS A 390 -8.97 -27.88 -14.14
C LYS A 390 -8.37 -26.57 -14.64
N LYS A 391 -7.98 -25.68 -13.73
CA LYS A 391 -7.33 -24.40 -14.08
C LYS A 391 -5.97 -24.64 -14.71
N LEU A 392 -5.16 -25.55 -14.15
CA LEU A 392 -3.87 -25.89 -14.75
C LEU A 392 -4.03 -26.59 -16.10
N ARG A 393 -5.09 -27.39 -16.30
CA ARG A 393 -5.43 -27.96 -17.61
C ARG A 393 -5.75 -26.88 -18.64
N ALA A 394 -6.55 -25.87 -18.29
CA ALA A 394 -6.87 -24.76 -19.18
C ALA A 394 -5.61 -23.95 -19.55
N ILE A 395 -4.74 -23.66 -18.57
CA ILE A 395 -3.43 -23.04 -18.82
C ILE A 395 -2.60 -23.89 -19.80
N SER A 396 -2.53 -25.20 -19.56
CA SER A 396 -1.81 -26.15 -20.41
C SER A 396 -2.32 -26.11 -21.86
N GLU A 397 -3.64 -26.13 -22.07
CA GLU A 397 -4.28 -26.10 -23.38
C GLU A 397 -4.05 -24.77 -24.12
N GLU A 398 -4.02 -23.65 -23.39
CA GLU A 398 -3.68 -22.35 -23.96
C GLU A 398 -2.21 -22.31 -24.40
N LEU A 399 -1.29 -22.76 -23.55
CA LEU A 399 0.15 -22.74 -23.83
C LEU A 399 0.55 -23.66 -24.97
N GLU A 400 -0.18 -24.74 -25.26
CA GLU A 400 0.06 -25.54 -26.46
C GLU A 400 -0.01 -24.71 -27.74
N LYS A 401 -0.90 -23.71 -27.78
CA LYS A 401 -1.13 -22.85 -28.94
C LYS A 401 -0.09 -21.72 -29.05
N ARG A 402 0.70 -21.48 -28.00
CA ARG A 402 1.68 -20.39 -27.88
C ARG A 402 3.11 -20.90 -28.04
N LYS A 403 3.49 -21.27 -29.27
CA LYS A 403 4.80 -21.89 -29.58
C LYS A 403 6.00 -21.06 -29.10
N GLU A 404 5.88 -19.75 -29.13
CA GLU A 404 6.89 -18.82 -28.64
C GLU A 404 7.14 -18.92 -27.13
N LEU A 405 6.18 -19.44 -26.36
CA LEU A 405 6.31 -19.64 -24.91
C LEU A 405 6.82 -21.05 -24.55
N HIS A 406 6.85 -21.99 -25.49
CA HIS A 406 7.24 -23.39 -25.24
C HIS A 406 8.60 -23.56 -24.55
N PRO A 407 9.67 -22.79 -24.87
CA PRO A 407 10.96 -22.93 -24.18
C PRO A 407 10.87 -22.76 -22.65
N PHE A 408 9.87 -22.03 -22.16
CA PHE A 408 9.66 -21.78 -20.74
C PHE A 408 8.81 -22.85 -20.04
N VAL A 409 8.13 -23.71 -20.79
CA VAL A 409 7.13 -24.65 -20.26
C VAL A 409 7.23 -26.08 -20.80
N ASN A 410 8.19 -26.36 -21.68
CA ASN A 410 8.35 -27.68 -22.29
C ASN A 410 9.01 -28.73 -21.37
N ASN A 411 9.62 -28.33 -20.26
CA ASN A 411 10.22 -29.22 -19.27
C ASN A 411 9.87 -28.77 -17.84
N PRO A 412 8.58 -28.77 -17.44
CA PRO A 412 8.19 -28.22 -16.14
C PRO A 412 8.73 -29.09 -15.00
N ALA A 413 9.21 -28.48 -13.91
CA ALA A 413 9.56 -29.22 -12.69
C ALA A 413 8.32 -29.89 -12.05
N GLY A 414 7.14 -29.30 -12.21
CA GLY A 414 5.85 -29.95 -11.95
C GLY A 414 5.10 -29.41 -10.72
N GLY A 415 4.08 -30.17 -10.31
CA GLY A 415 3.11 -29.78 -9.28
C GLY A 415 3.44 -30.32 -7.87
N TYR A 416 2.57 -31.18 -7.35
CA TYR A 416 2.64 -31.66 -5.97
C TYR A 416 3.98 -32.29 -5.55
N TYR A 417 4.49 -31.86 -4.40
CA TYR A 417 5.58 -32.50 -3.67
C TYR A 417 5.51 -32.12 -2.18
N TRP A 418 5.19 -33.10 -1.32
CA TRP A 418 5.06 -32.87 0.13
C TRP A 418 6.43 -32.64 0.79
N ARG A 419 6.72 -31.39 1.14
CA ARG A 419 7.99 -30.98 1.77
C ARG A 419 7.88 -29.66 2.54
N LYS A 420 8.83 -29.47 3.45
CA LYS A 420 9.13 -28.14 4.00
C LYS A 420 9.95 -27.30 3.01
N ILE A 421 9.84 -25.98 3.10
CA ILE A 421 10.70 -25.05 2.35
C ILE A 421 12.12 -25.10 2.93
N SER A 422 13.12 -25.28 2.07
CA SER A 422 14.53 -25.40 2.47
C SER A 422 14.99 -24.23 3.34
N GLY A 423 15.52 -24.58 4.53
CA GLY A 423 15.97 -23.62 5.55
C GLY A 423 14.85 -23.08 6.45
N THR A 424 13.64 -23.64 6.40
CA THR A 424 12.53 -23.23 7.26
C THR A 424 11.74 -24.43 7.79
N ASN A 425 10.83 -24.19 8.74
CA ASN A 425 9.88 -25.19 9.23
C ASN A 425 8.52 -25.17 8.52
N ARG A 426 8.34 -24.28 7.54
CA ARG A 426 7.06 -24.03 6.86
C ARG A 426 6.84 -25.02 5.74
N LEU A 427 5.60 -25.47 5.57
CA LEU A 427 5.22 -26.33 4.47
C LEU A 427 5.28 -25.56 3.13
N SER A 428 5.78 -26.20 2.08
CA SER A 428 5.76 -25.61 0.73
C SER A 428 4.34 -25.63 0.15
N ALA A 429 3.97 -24.63 -0.65
CA ALA A 429 2.72 -24.61 -1.41
C ALA A 429 2.55 -25.85 -2.32
N HIS A 430 3.65 -26.43 -2.82
CA HIS A 430 3.63 -27.71 -3.54
C HIS A 430 3.03 -28.85 -2.71
N SER A 431 3.13 -28.79 -1.39
CA SER A 431 2.60 -29.83 -0.50
C SER A 431 1.08 -29.86 -0.47
N PHE A 432 0.41 -28.77 -0.85
CA PHE A 432 -1.05 -28.72 -0.97
C PHE A 432 -1.54 -28.99 -2.41
N GLY A 433 -0.63 -29.24 -3.35
CA GLY A 433 -0.97 -29.42 -4.77
C GLY A 433 -1.51 -28.16 -5.44
N ILE A 434 -1.20 -26.97 -4.89
CA ILE A 434 -1.65 -25.67 -5.40
C ILE A 434 -0.55 -24.89 -6.13
N ALA A 435 0.66 -25.41 -6.17
CA ALA A 435 1.79 -24.79 -6.86
C ALA A 435 2.24 -25.62 -8.06
N PHE A 436 2.82 -24.93 -9.04
CA PHE A 436 3.36 -25.50 -10.26
C PHE A 436 4.64 -24.78 -10.65
N ASP A 437 5.73 -25.53 -10.78
CA ASP A 437 7.01 -25.00 -11.25
C ASP A 437 7.19 -25.31 -12.75
N ILE A 438 7.45 -24.27 -13.54
CA ILE A 438 7.72 -24.37 -14.99
C ILE A 438 9.16 -24.83 -15.28
N ASN A 439 9.70 -24.56 -16.47
CA ASN A 439 11.02 -25.03 -16.87
C ASN A 439 12.14 -24.37 -16.04
N THR A 440 12.82 -25.18 -15.23
CA THR A 440 13.90 -24.73 -14.35
C THR A 440 15.17 -24.34 -15.09
N ASP A 441 15.40 -24.86 -16.30
CA ASP A 441 16.62 -24.60 -17.09
C ASP A 441 16.70 -23.13 -17.54
N VAL A 442 15.54 -22.50 -17.73
CA VAL A 442 15.40 -21.09 -18.11
C VAL A 442 14.96 -20.19 -16.94
N ALA A 443 14.72 -20.76 -15.77
CA ALA A 443 14.37 -20.00 -14.57
C ALA A 443 15.60 -19.40 -13.88
N ASN A 444 15.32 -18.54 -12.91
CA ASN A 444 16.23 -17.87 -12.01
C ASN A 444 15.63 -17.91 -10.59
N TYR A 445 16.49 -18.19 -9.61
CA TYR A 445 16.14 -18.25 -8.19
C TYR A 445 17.14 -17.48 -7.36
N TRP A 446 16.65 -16.66 -6.44
CA TRP A 446 17.47 -15.69 -5.70
C TRP A 446 18.63 -16.31 -4.90
N LYS A 447 18.52 -17.56 -4.43
CA LYS A 447 19.62 -18.22 -3.69
C LYS A 447 20.76 -18.69 -4.60
N TRP A 448 20.52 -18.81 -5.91
CA TRP A 448 21.57 -19.17 -6.88
C TRP A 448 22.46 -17.97 -7.19
N ASP A 449 21.98 -16.75 -6.99
CA ASP A 449 22.71 -15.52 -7.28
C ASP A 449 23.40 -14.95 -6.02
N LYS A 450 24.73 -14.92 -6.03
CA LYS A 450 25.56 -14.37 -4.94
C LYS A 450 26.57 -13.34 -5.50
N PRO A 451 26.41 -12.03 -5.24
CA PRO A 451 25.33 -11.39 -4.50
C PRO A 451 23.99 -11.45 -5.24
N MET A 452 22.89 -11.38 -4.50
CA MET A 452 21.54 -11.41 -5.09
C MET A 452 21.34 -10.22 -6.02
N ARG A 453 21.06 -10.51 -7.28
CA ARG A 453 20.67 -9.53 -8.31
C ARG A 453 19.43 -10.07 -8.99
N TYR A 454 18.40 -9.23 -9.15
CA TYR A 454 17.18 -9.66 -9.81
C TYR A 454 17.48 -10.06 -11.25
N LYS A 455 17.00 -11.24 -11.65
CA LYS A 455 17.08 -11.75 -13.02
C LYS A 455 15.76 -12.41 -13.35
N ASN A 456 15.28 -12.13 -14.56
CA ASN A 456 14.13 -12.80 -15.11
C ASN A 456 14.35 -13.09 -16.59
N ARG A 457 13.96 -14.29 -17.02
CA ARG A 457 13.87 -14.68 -18.43
C ARG A 457 12.44 -15.08 -18.83
N ILE A 458 11.52 -15.21 -17.87
CA ILE A 458 10.16 -15.65 -18.11
C ILE A 458 9.34 -14.50 -18.71
N PRO A 459 8.72 -14.68 -19.89
CA PRO A 459 7.87 -13.66 -20.51
C PRO A 459 6.66 -13.35 -19.64
N LEU A 460 6.26 -12.09 -19.57
CA LEU A 460 5.13 -11.67 -18.73
C LEU A 460 3.79 -12.12 -19.31
N GLU A 461 3.72 -12.35 -20.61
CA GLU A 461 2.57 -12.93 -21.29
C GLU A 461 2.29 -14.35 -20.77
N LEU A 462 3.34 -15.12 -20.43
CA LEU A 462 3.18 -16.42 -19.77
C LEU A 462 2.59 -16.22 -18.37
N VAL A 463 3.11 -15.24 -17.63
CA VAL A 463 2.64 -14.93 -16.26
C VAL A 463 1.16 -14.55 -16.28
N GLU A 464 0.75 -13.71 -17.23
CA GLU A 464 -0.65 -13.28 -17.37
C GLU A 464 -1.60 -14.46 -17.64
N ILE A 465 -1.18 -15.47 -18.41
CA ILE A 465 -1.97 -16.70 -18.61
C ILE A 465 -2.21 -17.40 -17.26
N PHE A 466 -1.20 -17.52 -16.41
CA PHE A 466 -1.36 -18.11 -15.08
C PHE A 466 -2.25 -17.24 -14.16
N GLU A 467 -2.08 -15.93 -14.17
CA GLU A 467 -2.89 -14.98 -13.39
C GLU A 467 -4.36 -14.99 -13.80
N LYS A 468 -4.65 -15.09 -15.11
CA LYS A 468 -5.99 -15.34 -15.65
C LYS A 468 -6.61 -16.61 -15.09
N HIS A 469 -5.86 -17.50 -14.46
CA HIS A 469 -6.36 -18.73 -13.86
C HIS A 469 -6.19 -18.80 -12.34
N GLY A 470 -5.88 -17.66 -11.69
CA GLY A 470 -5.81 -17.56 -10.23
C GLY A 470 -4.44 -17.89 -9.65
N PHE A 471 -3.40 -18.02 -10.48
CA PHE A 471 -2.04 -18.27 -10.04
C PHE A 471 -1.24 -16.98 -9.98
N ILE A 472 -0.57 -16.75 -8.86
CA ILE A 472 0.44 -15.69 -8.73
C ILE A 472 1.84 -16.23 -9.05
N TRP A 473 2.77 -15.34 -9.36
CA TRP A 473 4.11 -15.70 -9.83
C TRP A 473 5.23 -15.25 -8.88
N GLY A 474 6.16 -16.15 -8.60
CA GLY A 474 7.30 -15.92 -7.72
C GLY A 474 8.36 -14.96 -8.27
N GLY A 475 8.31 -14.63 -9.57
CA GLY A 475 9.19 -13.61 -10.15
C GLY A 475 8.82 -12.16 -9.82
N LYS A 476 7.64 -11.92 -9.23
CA LYS A 476 7.23 -10.60 -8.68
C LYS A 476 7.69 -10.39 -7.22
N TRP A 477 8.47 -11.33 -6.67
CA TRP A 477 9.06 -11.23 -5.33
C TRP A 477 10.44 -10.61 -5.36
N TYR A 478 10.81 -9.85 -4.33
CA TYR A 478 12.19 -9.44 -4.10
C TYR A 478 13.10 -10.67 -3.93
N HIS A 479 12.65 -11.66 -3.17
CA HIS A 479 13.26 -12.98 -3.11
C HIS A 479 12.73 -13.86 -4.25
N TYR A 480 13.07 -13.48 -5.47
CA TYR A 480 12.48 -14.01 -6.71
C TYR A 480 12.67 -15.53 -6.89
N ASP A 481 11.63 -16.17 -7.39
CA ASP A 481 11.53 -17.60 -7.71
C ASP A 481 10.76 -17.75 -9.02
N THR A 482 11.45 -17.56 -10.16
CA THR A 482 10.78 -17.30 -11.45
C THR A 482 10.17 -18.54 -12.09
N MET A 483 10.51 -19.75 -11.64
CA MET A 483 9.79 -20.96 -12.05
C MET A 483 8.45 -21.10 -11.35
N HIS A 484 8.27 -20.45 -10.20
CA HIS A 484 7.22 -20.80 -9.26
C HIS A 484 5.92 -20.05 -9.52
N PHE A 485 4.85 -20.81 -9.71
CA PHE A 485 3.48 -20.32 -9.72
C PHE A 485 2.68 -20.97 -8.60
N GLU A 486 1.85 -20.20 -7.90
CA GLU A 486 0.96 -20.75 -6.88
C GLU A 486 -0.46 -20.20 -6.97
N TYR A 487 -1.45 -21.08 -6.83
CA TYR A 487 -2.85 -20.73 -6.86
C TYR A 487 -3.23 -19.95 -5.60
N ARG A 488 -3.41 -18.64 -5.76
CA ARG A 488 -3.75 -17.65 -4.73
C ARG A 488 -4.78 -16.65 -5.27
N PRO A 489 -5.94 -17.14 -5.70
CA PRO A 489 -6.98 -16.31 -6.32
C PRO A 489 -7.43 -15.14 -5.44
N GLU A 490 -7.27 -15.23 -4.11
CA GLU A 490 -7.63 -14.18 -3.17
C GLU A 490 -6.70 -12.96 -3.23
N LEU A 491 -5.53 -13.10 -3.87
CA LEU A 491 -4.57 -12.01 -4.06
C LEU A 491 -4.71 -11.36 -5.43
N LEU A 492 -5.58 -11.89 -6.29
CA LEU A 492 -5.84 -11.39 -7.62
C LEU A 492 -7.18 -10.62 -7.65
N PRO A 493 -7.35 -9.68 -8.59
CA PRO A 493 -8.63 -9.02 -8.80
C PRO A 493 -9.75 -10.06 -9.02
N PRO A 494 -10.96 -9.83 -8.48
CA PRO A 494 -12.11 -10.65 -8.81
C PRO A 494 -12.36 -10.64 -10.33
N LYS A 495 -12.82 -11.78 -10.85
CA LYS A 495 -13.16 -11.93 -12.27
C LYS A 495 -14.62 -11.65 -12.56
#